data_AF-A0A356NKD9-F1
#
_entry.id   AF-A0A356NKD9-F1
#
_cell.length_a   1.000
_cell.length_b   1.000
_cell.length_c   1.000
_cell.angle_alpha   90.00
_cell.angle_beta   90.00
_cell.angle_gamma   90.00
#
_symmetry.space_group_name_H-M   'P 1'
#
loop_
_entity.id
_entity.type
_entity.pdbx_description
1 polymer ?
#
loop_
_entity_poly.entity_id
_entity_poly.type
_entity_poly.pdbx_seq_one_letter_code
_entity_poly.pdbx_strand_id
1 'polypeptide(L)'
;MPKKLQALWEKANYAAMMENMDASIGMVLDELQAQGLEDNTYVIFSSDNGGGQSNAPLQGGKAKMWEGGLRIPMIVAGPGIAANSQCDQPVAQWDYLTTMHDLAGSTAALPSDLDGISLRPVFEHGNDGTLATRDTGFVFHFPAHYTVPITAFRSGDFKLMRHLNSGEIKLFNVVKDMGETNDLTKQMPEKTAEMVQQLDAYLQKVGAWTMDEVYATRTEELEKWTLENQLKVDQLNKKLNETGLSQEDRLELSKKLKESTAKIKHCKENLEKLNLDRNSDLWF
;
A
#
# COMPACT_ATOMS: atom_id res chain seq x y z
N MET A 1 7.07 22.04 23.23
CA MET A 1 5.87 21.45 23.87
C MET A 1 6.29 20.15 24.56
N PRO A 2 5.81 19.84 25.78
CA PRO A 2 6.09 18.53 26.40
C PRO A 2 5.59 17.38 25.53
N LYS A 3 6.32 16.25 25.43
CA LYS A 3 5.98 15.11 24.55
C LYS A 3 4.53 14.61 24.73
N LYS A 4 4.04 14.58 25.98
CA LYS A 4 2.66 14.16 26.30
C LYS A 4 1.62 15.14 25.73
N LEU A 5 1.89 16.44 25.79
CA LEU A 5 1.02 17.46 25.21
C LEU A 5 1.01 17.39 23.68
N GLN A 6 2.18 17.12 23.07
CA GLN A 6 2.27 16.93 21.62
C GLN A 6 1.41 15.74 21.17
N ALA A 7 1.53 14.59 21.83
CA ALA A 7 0.74 13.40 21.47
C ALA A 7 -0.78 13.61 21.64
N LEU A 8 -1.21 14.36 22.66
CA LEU A 8 -2.64 14.71 22.83
C LEU A 8 -3.12 15.65 21.73
N TRP A 9 -2.30 16.64 21.36
CA TRP A 9 -2.60 17.58 20.29
C TRP A 9 -2.68 16.87 18.92
N GLU A 10 -1.76 15.96 18.61
CA GLU A 10 -1.79 15.16 17.38
C GLU A 10 -3.06 14.31 17.27
N LYS A 11 -3.49 13.68 18.38
CA LYS A 11 -4.74 12.91 18.43
C LYS A 11 -5.98 13.80 18.23
N ALA A 12 -6.02 14.96 18.88
CA ALA A 12 -7.13 15.91 18.74
C ALA A 12 -7.24 16.43 17.31
N ASN A 13 -6.11 16.77 16.67
CA ASN A 13 -6.10 17.17 15.26
C ASN A 13 -6.58 16.06 14.34
N TYR A 14 -6.13 14.82 14.56
CA TYR A 14 -6.58 13.69 13.75
C TYR A 14 -8.09 13.48 13.89
N ALA A 15 -8.64 13.56 15.11
CA ALA A 15 -10.08 13.49 15.33
C ALA A 15 -10.85 14.63 14.64
N ALA A 16 -10.36 15.86 14.71
CA ALA A 16 -10.96 17.00 14.02
C ALA A 16 -10.94 16.83 12.48
N MET A 17 -9.87 16.24 11.93
CA MET A 17 -9.81 15.91 10.50
C MET A 17 -10.85 14.85 10.12
N MET A 18 -11.06 13.83 10.97
CA MET A 18 -12.09 12.80 10.75
C MET A 18 -13.49 13.39 10.81
N GLU A 19 -13.78 14.25 11.80
CA GLU A 19 -15.07 14.94 11.94
C GLU A 19 -15.36 15.82 10.72
N ASN A 20 -14.36 16.58 10.24
CA ASN A 20 -14.53 17.41 9.05
C ASN A 20 -14.76 16.57 7.77
N MET A 21 -14.10 15.42 7.64
CA MET A 21 -14.33 14.48 6.53
C MET A 21 -15.77 13.94 6.57
N ASP A 22 -16.23 13.49 7.75
CA ASP A 22 -17.60 12.98 7.95
C ASP A 22 -18.66 14.03 7.61
N ALA A 23 -18.50 15.25 8.13
CA ALA A 23 -19.39 16.37 7.80
C ALA A 23 -19.40 16.68 6.29
N SER A 24 -18.24 16.62 5.64
CA SER A 24 -18.13 16.84 4.18
C SER A 24 -18.83 15.75 3.36
N ILE A 25 -18.80 14.49 3.83
CA ILE A 25 -19.56 13.39 3.21
C ILE A 25 -21.06 13.63 3.38
N GLY A 26 -21.49 14.06 4.58
CA GLY A 26 -22.88 14.45 4.84
C GLY A 26 -23.40 15.49 3.85
N MET A 27 -22.60 16.52 3.54
CA MET A 27 -22.96 17.53 2.55
C MET A 27 -23.19 16.95 1.14
N VAL A 28 -22.43 15.94 0.73
CA VAL A 28 -22.62 15.26 -0.57
C VAL A 28 -23.92 14.44 -0.54
N LEU A 29 -24.18 13.72 0.54
CA LEU A 29 -25.39 12.92 0.70
C LEU A 29 -26.65 13.80 0.71
N ASP A 30 -26.62 14.92 1.43
CA ASP A 30 -27.72 15.90 1.46
C ASP A 30 -28.02 16.46 0.07
N GLU A 31 -26.98 16.73 -0.74
CA GLU A 31 -27.16 17.21 -2.11
C GLU A 31 -27.72 16.13 -3.03
N LEU A 32 -27.26 14.88 -2.92
CA LEU A 32 -27.83 13.75 -3.68
C LEU A 32 -29.33 13.60 -3.39
N GLN A 33 -29.72 13.75 -2.12
CA GLN A 33 -31.12 13.74 -1.71
C GLN A 33 -31.89 14.94 -2.26
N ALA A 34 -31.36 16.16 -2.12
CA ALA A 34 -32.02 17.38 -2.59
C ALA A 34 -32.30 17.36 -4.11
N GLN A 35 -31.44 16.70 -4.88
CA GLN A 35 -31.60 16.50 -6.32
C GLN A 35 -32.45 15.28 -6.70
N GLY A 36 -32.88 14.46 -5.72
CA GLY A 36 -33.63 13.24 -5.97
C GLY A 36 -32.82 12.14 -6.67
N LEU A 37 -31.50 12.08 -6.43
CA LEU A 37 -30.57 11.14 -7.06
C LEU A 37 -30.24 9.92 -6.18
N GLU A 38 -30.74 9.89 -4.94
CA GLU A 38 -30.46 8.86 -3.93
C GLU A 38 -30.79 7.43 -4.41
N ASP A 39 -31.92 7.24 -5.08
CA ASP A 39 -32.38 5.94 -5.58
C ASP A 39 -31.69 5.48 -6.87
N ASN A 40 -30.75 6.27 -7.41
CA ASN A 40 -30.01 5.95 -8.63
C ASN A 40 -28.49 6.20 -8.49
N THR A 41 -27.99 6.31 -7.26
CA THR A 41 -26.57 6.59 -6.99
C THR A 41 -26.02 5.58 -5.99
N TYR A 42 -24.95 4.88 -6.38
CA TYR A 42 -24.14 4.13 -5.43
C TYR A 42 -23.11 5.05 -4.78
N VAL A 43 -23.07 5.05 -3.46
CA VAL A 43 -22.06 5.73 -2.63
C VAL A 43 -21.20 4.66 -1.96
N ILE A 44 -19.90 4.66 -2.28
CA ILE A 44 -18.91 3.75 -1.69
C ILE A 44 -17.92 4.59 -0.87
N PHE A 45 -17.93 4.41 0.44
CA PHE A 45 -16.94 4.98 1.35
C PHE A 45 -15.86 3.94 1.66
N SER A 46 -14.59 4.31 1.54
CA SER A 46 -13.45 3.44 1.88
C SER A 46 -12.16 4.23 2.16
N SER A 47 -11.04 3.53 2.39
CA SER A 47 -9.70 4.09 2.61
C SER A 47 -8.68 3.48 1.62
N ASP A 48 -7.57 4.16 1.33
CA ASP A 48 -6.53 3.63 0.43
C ASP A 48 -5.71 2.49 1.07
N ASN A 49 -5.48 2.60 2.38
CA ASN A 49 -4.76 1.65 3.22
C ASN A 49 -5.19 1.84 4.68
N GLY A 50 -4.65 0.98 5.55
CA GLY A 50 -4.77 1.17 6.99
C GLY A 50 -4.12 2.46 7.52
N GLY A 51 -4.53 2.90 8.71
CA GLY A 51 -4.12 4.17 9.30
C GLY A 51 -2.65 4.22 9.71
N GLY A 52 -2.09 5.43 9.80
CA GLY A 52 -0.72 5.66 10.33
C GLY A 52 -0.64 5.72 11.86
N GLN A 53 -1.79 5.71 12.54
CA GLN A 53 -1.90 5.62 14.00
C GLN A 53 -2.28 4.19 14.42
N SER A 54 -2.67 3.98 15.68
CA SER A 54 -3.14 2.68 16.14
C SER A 54 -4.39 2.23 15.39
N ASN A 55 -4.36 1.01 14.86
CA ASN A 55 -5.49 0.33 14.20
C ASN A 55 -6.04 -0.80 15.07
N ALA A 56 -5.85 -0.74 16.40
CA ALA A 56 -6.25 -1.81 17.31
C ALA A 56 -7.74 -2.20 17.11
N PRO A 57 -8.07 -3.50 17.13
CA PRO A 57 -7.22 -4.64 17.50
C PRO A 57 -6.29 -5.15 16.40
N LEU A 58 -6.27 -4.54 15.22
CA LEU A 58 -5.43 -4.98 14.10
C LEU A 58 -3.97 -4.60 14.32
N GLN A 59 -3.07 -5.50 13.95
CA GLN A 59 -1.63 -5.28 14.06
C GLN A 59 -1.11 -4.47 12.87
N GLY A 60 -0.14 -3.59 13.12
CA GLY A 60 0.47 -2.75 12.09
C GLY A 60 -0.40 -1.56 11.64
N GLY A 61 -0.10 -1.06 10.44
CA GLY A 61 -0.66 0.18 9.91
C GLY A 61 -0.17 0.45 8.50
N LYS A 62 -0.31 1.70 8.05
CA LYS A 62 0.14 2.15 6.73
C LYS A 62 1.53 1.61 6.38
N ALA A 63 1.67 1.13 5.13
CA ALA A 63 2.90 0.56 4.57
C ALA A 63 3.42 -0.71 5.28
N LYS A 64 2.54 -1.44 5.96
CA LYS A 64 2.83 -2.75 6.55
C LYS A 64 1.82 -3.78 6.05
N MET A 65 2.24 -5.03 5.89
CA MET A 65 1.41 -6.11 5.31
C MET A 65 0.53 -6.86 6.34
N TRP A 66 0.50 -6.38 7.58
CA TRP A 66 -0.40 -6.86 8.63
C TRP A 66 -1.84 -6.38 8.38
N GLU A 67 -2.83 -6.96 9.03
CA GLU A 67 -4.26 -6.62 8.87
C GLU A 67 -4.50 -5.12 9.11
N GLY A 68 -3.77 -4.49 10.03
CA GLY A 68 -3.91 -3.06 10.30
C GLY A 68 -3.41 -2.17 9.16
N GLY A 69 -2.67 -2.70 8.18
CA GLY A 69 -2.27 -2.00 6.97
C GLY A 69 -3.13 -2.33 5.74
N LEU A 70 -3.75 -3.51 5.71
CA LEU A 70 -4.51 -4.02 4.56
C LEU A 70 -6.03 -3.93 4.73
N ARG A 71 -6.54 -4.18 5.94
CA ARG A 71 -7.96 -4.19 6.25
C ARG A 71 -8.43 -2.76 6.52
N ILE A 72 -9.38 -2.32 5.70
CA ILE A 72 -9.89 -0.94 5.65
C ILE A 72 -11.40 -0.92 5.89
N PRO A 73 -11.98 0.22 6.30
CA PRO A 73 -13.43 0.39 6.26
C PRO A 73 -13.93 0.34 4.81
N MET A 74 -15.09 -0.29 4.62
CA MET A 74 -15.87 -0.17 3.38
C MET A 74 -17.35 -0.11 3.77
N ILE A 75 -18.04 0.95 3.35
CA ILE A 75 -19.47 1.13 3.52
C ILE A 75 -20.06 1.43 2.16
N VAL A 76 -21.16 0.78 1.82
CA VAL A 76 -21.85 0.98 0.54
C VAL A 76 -23.32 1.28 0.79
N ALA A 77 -23.82 2.34 0.18
CA ALA A 77 -25.23 2.67 0.12
C ALA A 77 -25.63 2.88 -1.35
N GLY A 78 -26.89 2.61 -1.69
CA GLY A 78 -27.39 2.82 -3.04
C GLY A 78 -28.49 1.85 -3.46
N PRO A 79 -28.84 1.84 -4.75
CA PRO A 79 -29.97 1.09 -5.29
C PRO A 79 -29.86 -0.41 -5.01
N GLY A 80 -30.95 -1.01 -4.48
CA GLY A 80 -31.03 -2.45 -4.23
C GLY A 80 -30.25 -2.94 -3.01
N ILE A 81 -29.56 -2.07 -2.27
CA ILE A 81 -28.82 -2.43 -1.07
C ILE A 81 -29.74 -2.31 0.15
N ALA A 82 -29.96 -3.42 0.85
CA ALA A 82 -30.78 -3.42 2.06
C ALA A 82 -30.08 -2.65 3.20
N ALA A 83 -30.81 -1.74 3.86
CA ALA A 83 -30.32 -1.04 5.04
C ALA A 83 -29.95 -2.03 6.16
N ASN A 84 -28.88 -1.73 6.89
CA ASN A 84 -28.35 -2.58 7.96
C ASN A 84 -27.94 -4.01 7.53
N SER A 85 -27.67 -4.22 6.23
CA SER A 85 -27.05 -5.46 5.76
C SER A 85 -25.53 -5.44 5.98
N GLN A 86 -24.91 -6.63 5.94
CA GLN A 86 -23.47 -6.82 6.15
C GLN A 86 -22.96 -7.91 5.20
N CYS A 87 -21.68 -7.79 4.83
CA CYS A 87 -20.92 -8.82 4.11
C CYS A 87 -19.60 -9.08 4.85
N ASP A 88 -19.38 -10.33 5.24
CA ASP A 88 -18.15 -10.82 5.89
C ASP A 88 -17.20 -11.50 4.89
N GLN A 89 -17.62 -11.62 3.63
CA GLN A 89 -16.77 -12.17 2.58
C GLN A 89 -15.64 -11.19 2.24
N PRO A 90 -14.39 -11.65 2.10
CA PRO A 90 -13.29 -10.77 1.74
C PRO A 90 -13.48 -10.16 0.34
N VAL A 91 -13.21 -8.86 0.22
CA VAL A 91 -13.22 -8.10 -1.03
C VAL A 91 -11.99 -7.21 -1.11
N ALA A 92 -11.66 -6.68 -2.28
CA ALA A 92 -10.52 -5.80 -2.48
C ALA A 92 -10.84 -4.66 -3.44
N GLN A 93 -10.06 -3.58 -3.39
CA GLN A 93 -10.32 -2.38 -4.19
C GLN A 93 -10.15 -2.62 -5.70
N TRP A 94 -9.38 -3.63 -6.12
CA TRP A 94 -9.29 -4.01 -7.53
C TRP A 94 -10.59 -4.63 -8.08
N ASP A 95 -11.55 -4.99 -7.22
CA ASP A 95 -12.89 -5.41 -7.63
C ASP A 95 -13.76 -4.24 -8.12
N TYR A 96 -13.38 -3.00 -7.82
CA TYR A 96 -14.19 -1.82 -8.14
C TYR A 96 -14.40 -1.65 -9.64
N LEU A 97 -13.38 -1.95 -10.47
CA LEU A 97 -13.53 -1.86 -11.92
C LEU A 97 -14.65 -2.80 -12.43
N THR A 98 -14.58 -4.08 -12.07
CA THR A 98 -15.56 -5.08 -12.50
C THR A 98 -16.94 -4.80 -11.92
N THR A 99 -16.99 -4.33 -10.67
CA THR A 99 -18.25 -3.96 -10.01
C THR A 99 -18.92 -2.76 -10.67
N MET A 100 -18.17 -1.67 -10.92
CA MET A 100 -18.71 -0.47 -11.58
C MET A 100 -19.15 -0.77 -13.01
N HIS A 101 -18.41 -1.63 -13.72
CA HIS A 101 -18.79 -2.08 -15.05
C HIS A 101 -20.14 -2.84 -15.06
N ASP A 102 -20.34 -3.76 -14.11
CA ASP A 102 -21.60 -4.51 -13.93
C ASP A 102 -22.75 -3.56 -13.52
N LEU A 103 -22.54 -2.72 -12.50
CA LEU A 103 -23.57 -1.78 -12.02
C LEU A 103 -23.99 -0.74 -13.07
N ALA A 104 -23.09 -0.34 -13.96
CA ALA A 104 -23.41 0.56 -15.06
C ALA A 104 -24.19 -0.14 -16.21
N GLY A 105 -24.38 -1.46 -16.15
CA GLY A 105 -25.00 -2.24 -17.21
C GLY A 105 -24.19 -2.26 -18.52
N SER A 106 -22.88 -2.01 -18.44
CA SER A 106 -22.01 -1.98 -19.62
C SER A 106 -21.90 -3.37 -20.24
N THR A 107 -22.05 -3.44 -21.56
CA THR A 107 -21.86 -4.67 -22.35
C THR A 107 -20.50 -4.71 -23.05
N ALA A 108 -19.64 -3.71 -22.81
CA ALA A 108 -18.30 -3.70 -23.35
C ALA A 108 -17.50 -4.88 -22.80
N ALA A 109 -16.60 -5.45 -23.61
CA ALA A 109 -15.72 -6.51 -23.13
C ALA A 109 -14.67 -5.91 -22.19
N LEU A 110 -14.58 -6.44 -20.97
CA LEU A 110 -13.44 -6.21 -20.09
C LEU A 110 -12.25 -7.08 -20.52
N PRO A 111 -11.01 -6.69 -20.20
CA PRO A 111 -9.84 -7.56 -20.34
C PRO A 111 -10.07 -8.90 -19.63
N SER A 112 -9.61 -9.99 -20.25
CA SER A 112 -9.80 -11.35 -19.73
C SER A 112 -8.89 -11.69 -18.54
N ASP A 113 -7.92 -10.83 -18.26
CA ASP A 113 -6.85 -10.98 -17.26
C ASP A 113 -7.05 -10.07 -16.04
N LEU A 114 -8.27 -9.59 -15.80
CA LEU A 114 -8.60 -8.85 -14.57
C LEU A 114 -8.69 -9.81 -13.37
N ASP A 115 -8.06 -9.41 -12.26
CA ASP A 115 -8.18 -10.12 -10.97
C ASP A 115 -9.50 -9.81 -10.23
N GLY A 116 -10.15 -8.71 -10.61
CA GLY A 116 -11.35 -8.18 -9.97
C GLY A 116 -12.62 -8.91 -10.36
N ILE A 117 -13.47 -9.20 -9.37
CA ILE A 117 -14.81 -9.77 -9.56
C ILE A 117 -15.88 -8.73 -9.27
N SER A 118 -17.10 -8.92 -9.77
CA SER A 118 -18.21 -8.02 -9.40
C SER A 118 -18.65 -8.28 -7.96
N LEU A 119 -18.75 -7.21 -7.17
CA LEU A 119 -19.28 -7.22 -5.81
C LEU A 119 -20.81 -7.05 -5.77
N ARG A 120 -21.46 -6.91 -6.93
CA ARG A 120 -22.91 -6.73 -7.01
C ARG A 120 -23.72 -7.78 -6.22
N PRO A 121 -23.39 -9.09 -6.25
CA PRO A 121 -24.15 -10.08 -5.49
C PRO A 121 -24.17 -9.81 -3.97
N VAL A 122 -23.06 -9.33 -3.40
CA VAL A 122 -22.99 -9.01 -1.96
C VAL A 122 -23.53 -7.62 -1.63
N PHE A 123 -23.64 -6.72 -2.62
CA PHE A 123 -24.38 -5.46 -2.45
C PHE A 123 -25.89 -5.74 -2.36
N GLU A 124 -26.42 -6.61 -3.23
CA GLU A 124 -27.86 -6.92 -3.29
C GLU A 124 -28.33 -7.90 -2.19
N HIS A 125 -27.45 -8.78 -1.71
CA HIS A 125 -27.83 -9.88 -0.82
C HIS A 125 -27.00 -9.99 0.47
N GLY A 126 -26.04 -9.09 0.71
CA GLY A 126 -25.17 -9.14 1.89
C GLY A 126 -24.45 -10.48 2.01
N ASN A 127 -24.47 -11.08 3.20
CA ASN A 127 -23.86 -12.37 3.51
C ASN A 127 -24.44 -13.56 2.71
N ASP A 128 -25.67 -13.45 2.21
CA ASP A 128 -26.29 -14.49 1.36
C ASP A 128 -25.87 -14.36 -0.12
N GLY A 129 -25.19 -13.26 -0.48
CA GLY A 129 -24.63 -13.06 -1.82
C GLY A 129 -23.50 -14.04 -2.12
N THR A 130 -23.44 -14.55 -3.35
CA THR A 130 -22.35 -15.46 -3.77
C THR A 130 -21.41 -14.74 -4.73
N LEU A 131 -20.18 -14.51 -4.28
CA LEU A 131 -19.12 -13.96 -5.13
C LEU A 131 -18.55 -15.03 -6.07
N ALA A 132 -18.09 -14.60 -7.24
CA ALA A 132 -17.35 -15.47 -8.14
C ALA A 132 -16.06 -15.97 -7.49
N THR A 133 -15.68 -17.22 -7.78
CA THR A 133 -14.40 -17.76 -7.34
C THR A 133 -13.27 -17.02 -8.05
N ARG A 134 -12.27 -16.59 -7.28
CA ARG A 134 -11.03 -16.06 -7.83
C ARG A 134 -10.09 -17.19 -8.22
N ASP A 135 -9.32 -16.97 -9.28
CA ASP A 135 -8.22 -17.86 -9.68
C ASP A 135 -7.22 -18.07 -8.53
N THR A 136 -7.00 -17.05 -7.72
CA THR A 136 -6.16 -17.09 -6.52
C THR A 136 -6.81 -16.39 -5.33
N GLY A 137 -6.31 -16.64 -4.13
CA GLY A 137 -6.63 -15.77 -2.98
C GLY A 137 -6.10 -14.34 -3.16
N PHE A 138 -6.18 -13.54 -2.10
CA PHE A 138 -5.71 -12.15 -2.11
C PHE A 138 -4.20 -12.10 -1.90
N VAL A 139 -3.47 -11.56 -2.87
CA VAL A 139 -2.01 -11.42 -2.81
C VAL A 139 -1.64 -9.95 -2.75
N PHE A 140 -0.95 -9.56 -1.69
CA PHE A 140 -0.37 -8.23 -1.51
C PHE A 140 1.14 -8.39 -1.51
N HIS A 141 1.78 -7.99 -2.61
CA HIS A 141 3.19 -8.18 -2.84
C HIS A 141 3.92 -6.84 -2.72
N PHE A 142 4.73 -6.66 -1.66
CA PHE A 142 5.39 -5.38 -1.38
C PHE A 142 6.92 -5.51 -1.29
N PRO A 143 7.60 -5.73 -2.43
CA PRO A 143 9.05 -5.80 -2.51
C PRO A 143 9.64 -4.39 -2.47
N ALA A 144 9.74 -3.81 -1.27
CA ALA A 144 10.18 -2.43 -1.07
C ALA A 144 11.48 -2.36 -0.27
N HIS A 145 12.42 -1.51 -0.68
CA HIS A 145 13.71 -1.34 0.01
C HIS A 145 13.66 -0.36 1.20
N TYR A 146 12.62 0.46 1.31
CA TYR A 146 12.51 1.53 2.32
C TYR A 146 11.57 1.19 3.49
N THR A 147 11.01 -0.02 3.49
CA THR A 147 10.19 -0.60 4.56
C THR A 147 10.46 -2.10 4.60
N VAL A 148 9.88 -2.80 5.55
CA VAL A 148 10.01 -4.26 5.68
C VAL A 148 9.36 -4.93 4.47
N PRO A 149 10.11 -5.61 3.60
CA PRO A 149 9.57 -6.16 2.37
C PRO A 149 8.84 -7.47 2.67
N ILE A 150 7.52 -7.47 2.52
CA ILE A 150 6.67 -8.62 2.82
C ILE A 150 5.72 -8.88 1.67
N THR A 151 5.47 -10.16 1.41
CA THR A 151 4.27 -10.59 0.67
C THR A 151 3.27 -11.17 1.64
N ALA A 152 2.02 -10.73 1.58
CA ALA A 152 0.90 -11.35 2.28
C ALA A 152 -0.02 -12.07 1.28
N PHE A 153 -0.49 -13.25 1.65
CA PHE A 153 -1.38 -14.08 0.87
C PHE A 153 -2.52 -14.59 1.73
N ARG A 154 -3.75 -14.17 1.43
CA ARG A 154 -4.94 -14.66 2.12
C ARG A 154 -5.72 -15.64 1.26
N SER A 155 -5.97 -16.83 1.78
CA SER A 155 -6.81 -17.87 1.18
C SER A 155 -7.79 -18.38 2.24
N GLY A 156 -9.07 -18.06 2.05
CA GLY A 156 -10.12 -18.28 3.06
C GLY A 156 -9.79 -17.59 4.38
N ASP A 157 -9.80 -18.38 5.45
CA ASP A 157 -9.56 -17.92 6.83
C ASP A 157 -8.09 -17.66 7.14
N PHE A 158 -7.18 -18.14 6.28
CA PHE A 158 -5.75 -18.14 6.56
C PHE A 158 -5.03 -17.05 5.79
N LYS A 159 -4.06 -16.43 6.45
CA LYS A 159 -3.13 -15.47 5.87
C LYS A 159 -1.70 -15.93 6.09
N LEU A 160 -0.98 -16.12 5.00
CA LEU A 160 0.44 -16.39 4.98
C LEU A 160 1.20 -15.09 4.73
N MET A 161 2.30 -14.87 5.44
CA MET A 161 3.21 -13.75 5.23
C MET A 161 4.62 -14.28 4.98
N ARG A 162 5.29 -13.76 3.95
CA ARG A 162 6.69 -14.06 3.63
C ARG A 162 7.53 -12.80 3.76
N HIS A 163 8.53 -12.84 4.62
CA HIS A 163 9.57 -11.83 4.66
C HIS A 163 10.51 -12.01 3.47
N LEU A 164 10.56 -11.04 2.56
CA LEU A 164 11.15 -11.24 1.24
C LEU A 164 12.68 -11.25 1.22
N ASN A 165 13.34 -10.65 2.21
CA ASN A 165 14.81 -10.73 2.32
C ASN A 165 15.27 -12.06 2.94
N SER A 166 14.59 -12.54 3.99
CA SER A 166 15.03 -13.71 4.78
C SER A 166 14.34 -15.01 4.36
N GLY A 167 13.22 -14.93 3.65
CA GLY A 167 12.37 -16.06 3.33
C GLY A 167 11.53 -16.58 4.50
N GLU A 168 11.58 -15.95 5.69
CA GLU A 168 10.79 -16.40 6.84
C GLU A 168 9.29 -16.35 6.52
N ILE A 169 8.60 -17.42 6.90
CA ILE A 169 7.15 -17.57 6.71
C ILE A 169 6.45 -17.48 8.07
N LYS A 170 5.33 -16.75 8.09
CA LYS A 170 4.34 -16.78 9.18
C LYS A 170 2.98 -17.15 8.63
N LEU A 171 2.19 -17.86 9.42
CA LEU A 171 0.83 -18.27 9.09
C LEU A 171 -0.13 -17.89 10.21
N PHE A 172 -1.25 -17.24 9.88
CA PHE A 172 -2.27 -16.82 10.83
C PHE A 172 -3.66 -17.28 10.36
N ASN A 173 -4.56 -17.55 11.31
CA ASN A 173 -5.99 -17.65 11.03
C ASN A 173 -6.64 -16.30 11.37
N VAL A 174 -6.85 -15.45 10.37
CA VAL A 174 -7.28 -14.05 10.57
C VAL A 174 -8.76 -13.87 10.91
N VAL A 175 -9.55 -14.94 10.78
CA VAL A 175 -10.95 -14.97 11.23
C VAL A 175 -11.01 -15.18 12.74
N LYS A 176 -10.17 -16.07 13.29
CA LYS A 176 -10.11 -16.35 14.73
C LYS A 176 -9.16 -15.41 15.48
N ASP A 177 -8.18 -14.84 14.79
CA ASP A 177 -7.12 -14.00 15.34
C ASP A 177 -6.80 -12.85 14.37
N MET A 178 -7.68 -11.84 14.33
CA MET A 178 -7.51 -10.65 13.47
C MET A 178 -6.32 -9.76 13.86
N GLY A 179 -5.76 -9.99 15.06
CA GLY A 179 -4.56 -9.30 15.52
C GLY A 179 -3.27 -9.96 15.05
N GLU A 180 -3.34 -11.13 14.38
CA GLU A 180 -2.17 -11.88 13.89
C GLU A 180 -1.16 -12.16 15.01
N THR A 181 -1.67 -12.55 16.18
CA THR A 181 -0.89 -12.72 17.42
C THR A 181 -0.33 -14.12 17.61
N ASN A 182 -0.90 -15.14 16.95
CA ASN A 182 -0.50 -16.54 17.08
C ASN A 182 -0.01 -17.12 15.75
N ASP A 183 1.31 -17.27 15.61
CA ASP A 183 1.94 -17.90 14.45
C ASP A 183 1.71 -19.42 14.45
N LEU A 184 0.98 -19.89 13.44
CA LEU A 184 0.56 -21.28 13.25
C LEU A 184 1.53 -22.09 12.38
N THR A 185 2.62 -21.51 11.88
CA THR A 185 3.53 -22.15 10.92
C THR A 185 4.01 -23.53 11.39
N LYS A 186 4.38 -23.65 12.67
CA LYS A 186 4.83 -24.92 13.28
C LYS A 186 3.68 -25.87 13.61
N GLN A 187 2.49 -25.33 13.85
CA GLN A 187 1.30 -26.09 14.25
C GLN A 187 0.55 -26.66 13.03
N MET A 188 0.69 -26.02 11.87
CA MET A 188 0.02 -26.38 10.62
C MET A 188 1.02 -26.44 9.45
N PRO A 189 2.04 -27.33 9.48
CA PRO A 189 3.10 -27.37 8.47
C PRO A 189 2.58 -27.72 7.08
N GLU A 190 1.62 -28.65 6.96
CA GLU A 190 1.02 -29.03 5.68
C GLU A 190 0.26 -27.87 5.03
N LYS A 191 -0.55 -27.14 5.82
CA LYS A 191 -1.28 -25.97 5.33
C LYS A 191 -0.33 -24.84 4.93
N THR A 192 0.75 -24.65 5.69
CA THR A 192 1.79 -23.67 5.35
C THR A 192 2.41 -24.03 4.00
N ALA A 193 2.83 -25.28 3.79
CA ALA A 193 3.44 -25.72 2.54
C ALA A 193 2.49 -25.58 1.34
N GLU A 194 1.20 -25.93 1.51
CA GLU A 194 0.16 -25.74 0.50
C GLU A 194 0.05 -24.25 0.08
N MET A 195 -0.05 -23.34 1.05
CA MET A 195 -0.18 -21.91 0.76
C MET A 195 1.09 -21.30 0.18
N VAL A 196 2.28 -21.78 0.57
CA VAL A 196 3.55 -21.39 -0.06
C VAL A 196 3.55 -21.75 -1.53
N GLN A 197 3.15 -22.99 -1.89
CA GLN A 197 3.09 -23.44 -3.28
C GLN A 197 2.10 -22.62 -4.11
N GLN A 198 0.91 -22.33 -3.56
CA GLN A 198 -0.08 -21.48 -4.22
C GLN A 198 0.45 -20.06 -4.48
N LEU A 199 1.11 -19.48 -3.47
CA LEU A 199 1.71 -18.15 -3.60
C LEU A 199 2.82 -18.14 -4.65
N ASP A 200 3.74 -19.10 -4.61
CA ASP A 200 4.86 -19.18 -5.57
C ASP A 200 4.37 -19.32 -7.01
N ALA A 201 3.37 -20.19 -7.23
CA ALA A 201 2.76 -20.36 -8.55
C ALA A 201 2.14 -19.05 -9.06
N TYR A 202 1.47 -18.28 -8.18
CA TYR A 202 0.90 -17.00 -8.56
C TYR A 202 1.97 -15.94 -8.86
N LEU A 203 2.95 -15.77 -7.98
CA LEU A 203 4.04 -14.80 -8.17
C LEU A 203 4.81 -15.08 -9.47
N GLN A 204 5.02 -16.36 -9.79
CA GLN A 204 5.61 -16.77 -11.07
C GLN A 204 4.68 -16.44 -12.26
N LYS A 205 3.39 -16.75 -12.16
CA LYS A 205 2.38 -16.47 -13.22
C LYS A 205 2.37 -14.99 -13.62
N VAL A 206 2.43 -14.09 -12.64
CA VAL A 206 2.33 -12.64 -12.86
C VAL A 206 3.67 -11.94 -13.07
N GLY A 207 4.80 -12.68 -13.01
CA GLY A 207 6.13 -12.09 -13.13
C GLY A 207 6.44 -11.08 -12.01
N ALA A 208 6.08 -11.42 -10.77
CA ALA A 208 6.26 -10.54 -9.63
C ALA A 208 7.74 -10.22 -9.37
N TRP A 209 8.05 -8.96 -9.06
CA TRP A 209 9.42 -8.50 -8.81
C TRP A 209 10.02 -9.11 -7.54
N THR A 210 11.27 -9.53 -7.62
CA THR A 210 12.05 -10.00 -6.48
C THR A 210 12.74 -8.85 -5.76
N MET A 211 13.17 -9.08 -4.51
CA MET A 211 13.99 -8.09 -3.81
C MET A 211 15.36 -7.91 -4.47
N ASP A 212 15.90 -8.92 -5.14
CA ASP A 212 17.14 -8.79 -5.91
C ASP A 212 16.99 -7.77 -7.04
N GLU A 213 15.89 -7.82 -7.80
CA GLU A 213 15.57 -6.83 -8.83
C GLU A 213 15.39 -5.42 -8.25
N VAL A 214 14.67 -5.31 -7.13
CA VAL A 214 14.45 -4.02 -6.45
C VAL A 214 15.78 -3.41 -5.99
N TYR A 215 16.63 -4.20 -5.34
CA TYR A 215 17.90 -3.70 -4.86
C TYR A 215 18.88 -3.41 -6.01
N ALA A 216 18.92 -4.25 -7.05
CA ALA A 216 19.75 -3.99 -8.24
C ALA A 216 19.33 -2.68 -8.91
N THR A 217 18.03 -2.51 -9.19
CA THR A 217 17.48 -1.29 -9.79
C THR A 217 17.83 -0.06 -8.93
N ARG A 218 17.65 -0.16 -7.61
CA ARG A 218 17.92 0.96 -6.71
C ARG A 218 19.41 1.30 -6.63
N THR A 219 20.29 0.31 -6.66
CA THR A 219 21.74 0.52 -6.75
C THR A 219 22.09 1.25 -8.05
N GLU A 220 21.58 0.79 -9.19
CA GLU A 220 21.85 1.42 -10.50
C GLU A 220 21.40 2.88 -10.54
N GLU A 221 20.22 3.20 -9.99
CA GLU A 221 19.74 4.59 -9.87
C GLU A 221 20.68 5.47 -9.06
N LEU A 222 21.12 4.99 -7.89
CA LEU A 222 21.98 5.76 -6.98
C LEU A 222 23.37 5.97 -7.59
N GLU A 223 23.92 4.95 -8.28
CA GLU A 223 25.19 5.05 -8.99
C GLU A 223 25.10 6.01 -10.17
N LYS A 224 24.03 5.93 -10.96
CA LYS A 224 23.75 6.88 -12.05
C LYS A 224 23.68 8.32 -11.54
N TRP A 225 22.89 8.57 -10.50
CA TRP A 225 22.80 9.92 -9.92
C TRP A 225 24.11 10.40 -9.32
N THR A 226 24.90 9.50 -8.75
CA THR A 226 26.26 9.82 -8.27
C THR A 226 27.13 10.31 -9.43
N LEU A 227 27.16 9.58 -10.54
CA LEU A 227 27.93 9.94 -11.73
C LEU A 227 27.47 11.27 -12.33
N GLU A 228 26.16 11.47 -12.50
CA GLU A 228 25.60 12.71 -13.04
C GLU A 228 25.94 13.92 -12.18
N ASN A 229 25.89 13.80 -10.86
CA ASN A 229 26.28 14.89 -9.96
C ASN A 229 27.80 15.11 -9.94
N GLN A 230 28.61 14.05 -10.11
CA GLN A 230 30.06 14.20 -10.23
C GLN A 230 30.43 14.99 -11.50
N LEU A 231 29.82 14.69 -12.64
CA LEU A 231 30.00 15.45 -13.87
C LEU A 231 29.60 16.93 -13.71
N LYS A 232 28.51 17.21 -12.99
CA LYS A 232 28.09 18.58 -12.65
C LYS A 232 29.11 19.29 -11.77
N VAL A 233 29.63 18.61 -10.74
CA VAL A 233 30.69 19.13 -9.87
C VAL A 233 31.93 19.51 -10.68
N ASP A 234 32.37 18.63 -11.59
CA ASP A 234 33.56 18.87 -12.42
C ASP A 234 33.36 20.08 -13.36
N GLN A 235 32.18 20.20 -13.98
CA GLN A 235 31.81 21.34 -14.81
C GLN A 235 31.73 22.65 -14.02
N LEU A 236 31.15 22.63 -12.82
CA LEU A 236 31.03 23.80 -11.96
C LEU A 236 32.40 24.27 -11.46
N ASN A 237 33.29 23.33 -11.09
CA ASN A 237 34.67 23.64 -10.74
C ASN A 237 35.43 24.26 -11.91
N LYS A 238 35.25 23.74 -13.13
CA LYS A 238 35.85 24.33 -14.33
C LYS A 238 35.38 25.78 -14.53
N LYS A 239 34.07 26.04 -14.43
CA LYS A 239 33.52 27.40 -14.56
C LYS A 239 34.04 28.33 -13.47
N LEU A 240 34.07 27.90 -12.22
CA LEU A 240 34.58 28.73 -11.10
C LEU A 240 36.04 29.17 -11.26
N ASN A 241 36.84 28.39 -12.00
CA ASN A 241 38.22 28.70 -12.33
C ASN A 241 38.37 29.69 -13.52
N GLU A 242 37.28 30.05 -14.21
CA GLU A 242 37.32 31.05 -15.29
C GLU A 242 37.61 32.45 -14.74
N THR A 243 38.38 33.22 -15.52
CA THR A 243 38.69 34.62 -15.22
C THR A 243 37.51 35.51 -15.65
N GLY A 244 37.32 36.64 -14.97
CA GLY A 244 36.27 37.61 -15.34
C GLY A 244 34.85 37.32 -14.81
N LEU A 245 34.64 36.26 -14.02
CA LEU A 245 33.36 36.04 -13.34
C LEU A 245 33.05 37.13 -12.32
N SER A 246 31.79 37.60 -12.33
CA SER A 246 31.28 38.50 -11.31
C SER A 246 31.20 37.81 -9.93
N GLN A 247 31.12 38.60 -8.85
CA GLN A 247 30.97 38.04 -7.51
C GLN A 247 29.64 37.28 -7.35
N GLU A 248 28.58 37.75 -7.99
CA GLU A 248 27.25 37.13 -7.98
C GLU A 248 27.28 35.76 -8.69
N ASP A 249 27.88 35.69 -9.88
CA ASP A 249 28.04 34.43 -10.61
C ASP A 249 28.86 33.41 -9.81
N ARG A 250 29.94 33.86 -9.16
CA ARG A 250 30.76 33.00 -8.30
C ARG A 250 29.95 32.44 -7.13
N LEU A 251 29.09 33.26 -6.52
CA LEU A 251 28.24 32.83 -5.41
C LEU A 251 27.21 31.80 -5.86
N GLU A 252 26.55 32.03 -6.99
CA GLU A 252 25.55 31.10 -7.52
C GLU A 252 26.19 29.77 -7.97
N LEU A 253 27.32 29.81 -8.67
CA LEU A 253 28.06 28.60 -9.04
C LEU A 253 28.51 27.80 -7.81
N SER A 254 28.99 28.48 -6.76
CA SER A 254 29.38 27.84 -5.50
C SER A 254 28.21 27.19 -4.77
N LYS A 255 27.02 27.82 -4.82
CA LYS A 255 25.79 27.23 -4.26
C LYS A 255 25.42 25.93 -5.00
N LYS A 256 25.39 25.96 -6.34
CA LYS A 256 25.12 24.78 -7.19
C LYS A 256 26.15 23.66 -6.97
N LEU A 257 27.41 24.03 -6.76
CA LEU A 257 28.49 23.09 -6.45
C LEU A 257 28.19 22.37 -5.13
N LYS A 258 27.91 23.14 -4.07
CA LYS A 258 27.58 22.61 -2.74
C LYS A 258 26.37 21.67 -2.79
N GLU A 259 25.31 22.03 -3.51
CA GLU A 259 24.12 21.19 -3.69
C GLU A 259 24.45 19.88 -4.39
N SER A 260 25.24 19.94 -5.47
CA SER A 260 25.63 18.73 -6.24
C SER A 260 26.53 17.81 -5.41
N THR A 261 27.49 18.35 -4.65
CA THR A 261 28.32 17.57 -3.73
C THR A 261 27.49 16.94 -2.61
N ALA A 262 26.50 17.65 -2.06
CA ALA A 262 25.61 17.11 -1.05
C ALA A 262 24.76 15.94 -1.60
N LYS A 263 24.29 16.03 -2.85
CA LYS A 263 23.58 14.94 -3.53
C LYS A 263 24.45 13.70 -3.72
N ILE A 264 25.71 13.85 -4.11
CA ILE A 264 26.67 12.73 -4.18
C ILE A 264 26.80 12.03 -2.83
N LYS A 265 27.01 12.82 -1.76
CA LYS A 265 27.11 12.28 -0.40
C LYS A 265 25.86 11.51 -0.01
N HIS A 266 24.68 12.09 -0.26
CA HIS A 266 23.41 11.45 0.02
C HIS A 266 23.22 10.13 -0.76
N CYS A 267 23.63 10.07 -2.02
CA CYS A 267 23.55 8.84 -2.81
C CYS A 267 24.43 7.73 -2.23
N LYS A 268 25.65 8.07 -1.80
CA LYS A 268 26.58 7.12 -1.16
C LYS A 268 26.04 6.59 0.17
N GLU A 269 25.51 7.48 1.02
CA GLU A 269 24.88 7.09 2.29
C GLU A 269 23.69 6.14 2.05
N ASN A 270 22.87 6.41 1.02
CA ASN A 270 21.77 5.53 0.67
C ASN A 270 22.24 4.17 0.11
N LEU A 271 23.35 4.10 -0.63
CA LEU A 271 23.93 2.84 -1.09
C LEU A 271 24.40 1.97 0.10
N GLU A 272 25.05 2.59 1.09
CA GLU A 272 25.44 1.90 2.32
C GLU A 272 24.22 1.37 3.08
N LYS A 273 23.18 2.21 3.22
CA LYS A 273 21.92 1.82 3.83
C LYS A 273 21.25 0.66 3.09
N LEU A 274 21.20 0.71 1.76
CA LEU A 274 20.60 -0.33 0.92
C LEU A 274 21.24 -1.71 1.15
N ASN A 275 22.56 -1.74 1.35
CA ASN A 275 23.29 -2.97 1.67
C ASN A 275 22.97 -3.51 3.07
N LEU A 276 22.70 -2.64 4.04
CA LEU A 276 22.23 -3.06 5.37
C LEU A 276 20.81 -3.61 5.30
N ASP A 277 19.91 -2.89 4.65
CA ASP A 277 18.49 -3.25 4.52
C ASP A 277 18.33 -4.59 3.79
N ARG A 278 19.15 -4.87 2.77
CA ARG A 278 19.19 -6.15 2.04
C ARG A 278 19.38 -7.38 2.93
N ASN A 279 20.13 -7.24 4.02
CA ASN A 279 20.45 -8.34 4.92
C ASN A 279 19.58 -8.34 6.19
N SER A 280 18.60 -7.45 6.29
CA SER A 280 17.69 -7.39 7.43
C SER A 280 16.70 -8.55 7.41
N ASP A 281 16.39 -9.10 8.58
CA ASP A 281 15.34 -10.09 8.86
C ASP A 281 14.26 -9.54 9.82
N LEU A 282 14.26 -8.21 10.04
CA LEU A 282 13.34 -7.56 10.98
C LEU A 282 11.92 -7.48 10.41
N TRP A 283 10.92 -7.83 11.22
CA TRP A 283 9.50 -7.76 10.85
C TRP A 283 8.83 -6.40 11.12
N PHE A 284 9.54 -5.43 11.69
CA PHE A 284 9.01 -4.10 12.08
C PHE A 284 9.92 -2.94 11.73
#